data_AF-A0A0C9RGF8-F1
#
_entry.id   AF-A0A0C9RGF8-F1
#
_cell.length_a   1.000
_cell.length_b   1.000
_cell.length_c   1.000
_cell.angle_alpha   90.00
_cell.angle_beta   90.00
_cell.angle_gamma   90.00
#
_symmetry.space_group_name_H-M   'P 1'
#
loop_
_entity.id
_entity.type
_entity.pdbx_description
1 polymer ?
#
loop_
_entity_poly.entity_id
_entity_poly.type
_entity_poly.pdbx_seq_one_letter_code
_entity_poly.pdbx_strand_id
1 'polypeptide(L)'
;METEKWWTEETVAVVTGANRGIGLEIVRLLADQGLTVVLTARKDNQHLSQQARALLHQGNRNLVFHKLDVQSDDSVASFAEWLNNQFGGLDILINNAAVGGTEFDWDLLQKHDMDFRKIVEDPTWADGLREDYESAKECVDINYYGAKRTTKALLPLMRSSAAGPRIVNVSSCFGLLMLLRSETIGAQLSDMKNISEENIDSIISQFLEDVKRGVKVEDSIWPRKFPTYSVSKVCLNAYTRVLGRDLEGKVWVNSVHPGYVRTEMTFGSGDLSSTEGAENVVRVALFPPNGPSAQFFLEKQNHGF
;
A
#
# COMPACT_ATOMS: atom_id res chain seq x y z
N MET A 1 13.95 -20.10 23.16
CA MET A 1 13.19 -20.91 22.19
C MET A 1 12.88 -20.00 21.04
N GLU A 2 13.54 -20.19 19.89
CA GLU A 2 13.09 -19.55 18.65
C GLU A 2 11.66 -20.00 18.42
N THR A 3 10.73 -19.04 18.33
CA THR A 3 9.37 -19.32 17.88
C THR A 3 9.46 -19.92 16.48
N GLU A 4 8.98 -21.15 16.32
CA GLU A 4 8.99 -21.87 15.06
C GLU A 4 8.34 -21.01 13.95
N LYS A 5 9.07 -20.80 12.85
CA LYS A 5 8.59 -20.01 11.71
C LYS A 5 7.42 -20.76 11.07
N TRP A 6 6.31 -20.08 10.81
CA TRP A 6 5.15 -20.70 10.16
C TRP A 6 5.30 -20.81 8.63
N TRP A 7 6.33 -20.17 8.07
CA TRP A 7 6.65 -20.15 6.65
C TRP A 7 7.87 -21.02 6.33
N THR A 8 7.99 -21.38 5.06
CA THR A 8 9.08 -22.19 4.48
C THR A 8 9.52 -21.59 3.14
N GLU A 9 10.41 -22.28 2.43
CA GLU A 9 10.77 -21.92 1.06
C GLU A 9 9.63 -22.06 0.05
N GLU A 10 8.64 -22.90 0.35
CA GLU A 10 7.43 -23.08 -0.47
C GLU A 10 6.39 -21.97 -0.24
N THR A 11 6.57 -21.15 0.80
CA THR A 11 5.70 -20.00 1.08
C THR A 11 5.94 -18.91 0.04
N VAL A 12 4.89 -18.58 -0.72
CA VAL A 12 4.95 -17.62 -1.83
C VAL A 12 4.43 -16.26 -1.37
N ALA A 13 5.25 -15.23 -1.55
CA ALA A 13 4.88 -13.84 -1.29
C ALA A 13 4.89 -13.02 -2.58
N VAL A 14 3.88 -12.18 -2.80
CA VAL A 14 3.81 -11.22 -3.91
C VAL A 14 3.91 -9.81 -3.36
N VAL A 15 4.78 -8.99 -3.94
CA VAL A 15 4.92 -7.57 -3.57
C VAL A 15 4.65 -6.69 -4.80
N THR A 16 3.65 -5.82 -4.71
CA THR A 16 3.30 -4.89 -5.81
C THR A 16 4.19 -3.65 -5.82
N GLY A 17 4.58 -3.16 -7.00
CA GLY A 17 5.39 -1.93 -7.13
C GLY A 17 6.76 -2.02 -6.45
N ALA A 18 7.42 -3.17 -6.58
CA ALA A 18 8.60 -3.56 -5.80
C ALA A 18 9.94 -3.36 -6.54
N ASN A 19 9.97 -2.57 -7.61
CA ASN A 19 11.21 -2.31 -8.36
C ASN A 19 12.13 -1.24 -7.71
N ARG A 20 11.70 -0.59 -6.62
CA ARG A 20 12.45 0.46 -5.91
C ARG A 20 11.86 0.73 -4.52
N GLY A 21 12.55 1.55 -3.73
CA GLY A 21 12.07 2.06 -2.44
C GLY A 21 11.72 0.94 -1.45
N ILE A 22 10.65 1.16 -0.68
CA ILE A 22 10.18 0.22 0.36
C ILE A 22 9.87 -1.16 -0.23
N GLY A 23 9.19 -1.23 -1.38
CA GLY A 23 8.80 -2.49 -2.00
C GLY A 23 9.99 -3.40 -2.34
N LEU A 24 11.10 -2.83 -2.81
CA LEU A 24 12.31 -3.60 -3.11
C LEU A 24 12.96 -4.17 -1.83
N GLU A 25 12.98 -3.39 -0.75
CA GLU A 25 13.50 -3.83 0.54
C GLU A 25 12.59 -4.88 1.20
N ILE A 26 11.27 -4.79 1.04
CA ILE A 26 10.32 -5.83 1.46
C ILE A 26 10.66 -7.15 0.78
N VAL A 27 10.87 -7.14 -0.55
CA VAL A 27 11.25 -8.33 -1.30
C VAL A 27 12.54 -8.94 -0.76
N ARG A 28 13.58 -8.10 -0.55
CA ARG A 28 14.86 -8.55 -0.02
C ARG A 28 14.70 -9.19 1.36
N LEU A 29 14.00 -8.51 2.28
CA LEU A 29 13.83 -8.97 3.67
C LEU A 29 13.01 -10.27 3.76
N LEU A 30 11.95 -10.43 2.96
CA LEU A 30 11.18 -11.69 2.93
C LEU A 30 12.01 -12.85 2.35
N ALA A 31 12.78 -12.60 1.30
CA ALA A 31 13.67 -13.63 0.76
C ALA A 31 14.83 -13.98 1.71
N ASP A 32 15.36 -13.00 2.47
CA ASP A 32 16.33 -13.26 3.55
C ASP A 32 15.73 -14.14 4.67
N GLN A 33 14.41 -14.16 4.82
CA GLN A 33 13.71 -15.07 5.73
C GLN A 33 13.47 -16.47 5.14
N GLY A 34 13.85 -16.70 3.88
CA GLY A 34 13.76 -17.98 3.18
C GLY A 34 12.53 -18.16 2.30
N LEU A 35 11.63 -17.17 2.17
CA LEU A 35 10.42 -17.29 1.36
C LEU A 35 10.73 -17.22 -0.15
N THR A 36 9.85 -17.80 -0.96
CA THR A 36 9.79 -17.50 -2.39
C THR A 36 9.05 -16.19 -2.60
N VAL A 37 9.71 -15.16 -3.16
CA VAL A 37 9.10 -13.83 -3.34
C VAL A 37 9.04 -13.43 -4.81
N VAL A 38 7.83 -13.06 -5.24
CA VAL A 38 7.54 -12.51 -6.55
C VAL A 38 7.60 -10.99 -6.46
N LEU A 39 8.67 -10.42 -7.02
CA LEU A 39 8.82 -8.99 -7.23
C LEU A 39 8.03 -8.58 -8.45
N THR A 40 7.17 -7.57 -8.33
CA THR A 40 6.40 -7.08 -9.47
C THR A 40 6.57 -5.59 -9.74
N ALA A 41 6.41 -5.21 -11.01
CA ALA A 41 6.48 -3.82 -11.46
C ALA A 41 5.64 -3.61 -12.73
N ARG A 42 5.13 -2.39 -12.92
CA ARG A 42 4.28 -2.03 -14.07
C ARG A 42 4.99 -2.11 -15.44
N LYS A 43 6.27 -1.76 -15.46
CA LYS A 43 7.11 -1.82 -16.68
C LYS A 43 7.99 -3.05 -16.61
N ASP A 44 8.01 -3.81 -17.70
CA ASP A 44 9.03 -4.82 -17.95
C ASP A 44 10.33 -4.09 -18.31
N ASN A 45 11.04 -3.60 -17.29
CA ASN A 45 12.29 -2.89 -17.50
C ASN A 45 13.45 -3.81 -17.13
N GLN A 46 14.18 -4.25 -18.16
CA GLN A 46 15.40 -5.06 -18.02
C GLN A 46 16.43 -4.43 -17.08
N HIS A 47 16.51 -3.10 -17.00
CA HIS A 47 17.48 -2.41 -16.14
C HIS A 47 17.05 -2.35 -14.67
N LEU A 48 15.76 -2.09 -14.39
CA LEU A 48 15.22 -2.14 -13.02
C LEU A 48 15.23 -3.58 -12.48
N SER A 49 14.96 -4.56 -13.35
CA SER A 49 15.19 -5.96 -13.01
C SER A 49 16.67 -6.27 -12.84
N GLN A 50 17.61 -5.55 -13.47
CA GLN A 50 19.06 -5.74 -13.25
C GLN A 50 19.53 -5.27 -11.87
N GLN A 51 19.07 -4.10 -11.39
CA GLN A 51 19.40 -3.60 -10.05
C GLN A 51 18.73 -4.45 -8.96
N ALA A 52 17.46 -4.81 -9.15
CA ALA A 52 16.80 -5.78 -8.31
C ALA A 52 17.63 -7.07 -8.32
N ARG A 53 17.84 -7.71 -9.48
CA ARG A 53 18.64 -8.95 -9.65
C ARG A 53 20.03 -8.86 -9.04
N ALA A 54 20.73 -7.73 -9.13
CA ALA A 54 22.04 -7.54 -8.51
C ALA A 54 21.97 -7.66 -6.97
N LEU A 55 20.94 -7.07 -6.34
CA LEU A 55 20.65 -7.28 -4.92
C LEU A 55 20.20 -8.74 -4.65
N LEU A 56 19.49 -9.39 -5.58
CA LEU A 56 19.02 -10.78 -5.44
C LEU A 56 20.16 -11.82 -5.52
N HIS A 57 21.15 -11.61 -6.40
CA HIS A 57 22.23 -12.57 -6.68
C HIS A 57 23.27 -12.69 -5.58
N GLN A 58 23.32 -11.75 -4.63
CA GLN A 58 24.29 -11.80 -3.53
C GLN A 58 24.01 -12.91 -2.48
N GLY A 59 22.93 -13.69 -2.58
CA GLY A 59 22.54 -14.61 -1.50
C GLY A 59 21.77 -15.89 -1.84
N ASN A 60 21.73 -16.35 -3.10
CA ASN A 60 21.01 -17.58 -3.48
C ASN A 60 19.51 -17.57 -3.09
N ARG A 61 18.86 -16.42 -3.23
CA ARG A 61 17.49 -16.16 -2.77
C ARG A 61 16.43 -16.65 -3.76
N ASN A 62 15.32 -17.20 -3.25
CA ASN A 62 14.18 -17.66 -4.05
C ASN A 62 13.33 -16.47 -4.55
N LEU A 63 13.77 -15.85 -5.65
CA LEU A 63 13.17 -14.61 -6.13
C LEU A 63 12.79 -14.69 -7.61
N VAL A 64 11.56 -14.28 -7.91
CA VAL A 64 11.00 -14.30 -9.26
C VAL A 64 10.48 -12.92 -9.63
N PHE A 65 10.72 -12.49 -10.86
CA PHE A 65 10.16 -11.24 -11.38
C PHE A 65 8.95 -11.55 -12.26
N HIS A 66 7.89 -10.75 -12.13
CA HIS A 66 6.82 -10.72 -13.12
C HIS A 66 6.27 -9.31 -13.30
N LYS A 67 5.88 -8.96 -14.53
CA LYS A 67 5.20 -7.68 -14.79
C LYS A 67 3.82 -7.69 -14.13
N LEU A 68 3.47 -6.60 -13.43
CA LEU A 68 2.13 -6.36 -12.90
C LEU A 68 1.87 -4.86 -12.89
N ASP A 69 0.93 -4.41 -13.71
CA ASP A 69 0.33 -3.10 -13.60
C ASP A 69 -0.99 -3.20 -12.84
N VAL A 70 -1.03 -2.67 -11.63
CA VAL A 70 -2.21 -2.75 -10.76
C VAL A 70 -3.39 -1.95 -11.29
N GLN A 71 -3.20 -1.04 -12.26
CA GLN A 71 -4.29 -0.28 -12.88
C GLN A 71 -5.02 -1.06 -13.99
N SER A 72 -4.42 -2.14 -14.49
CA SER A 72 -4.93 -2.89 -15.64
C SER A 72 -5.56 -4.20 -15.20
N ASP A 73 -6.86 -4.37 -15.44
CA ASP A 73 -7.57 -5.64 -15.22
C ASP A 73 -6.90 -6.80 -15.99
N ASP A 74 -6.54 -6.58 -17.25
CA ASP A 74 -5.84 -7.58 -18.07
C ASP A 74 -4.48 -7.96 -17.50
N SER A 75 -3.69 -6.98 -17.03
CA SER A 75 -2.40 -7.25 -16.41
C SER A 75 -2.55 -8.05 -15.12
N VAL A 76 -3.55 -7.74 -14.30
CA VAL A 76 -3.82 -8.44 -13.03
C VAL A 76 -4.33 -9.86 -13.29
N ALA A 77 -5.25 -10.04 -14.25
CA ALA A 77 -5.77 -11.35 -14.63
C ALA A 77 -4.66 -12.26 -15.18
N SER A 78 -3.86 -11.74 -16.11
CA SER A 78 -2.72 -12.48 -16.68
C SER A 78 -1.70 -12.86 -15.61
N PHE A 79 -1.45 -11.97 -14.65
CA PHE A 79 -0.56 -12.25 -13.51
C PHE A 79 -1.13 -13.34 -12.60
N ALA A 80 -2.42 -13.31 -12.29
CA ALA A 80 -3.07 -14.32 -11.45
C ALA A 80 -3.01 -15.71 -12.10
N GLU A 81 -3.29 -15.81 -13.41
CA GLU A 81 -3.16 -17.06 -14.16
C GLU A 81 -1.72 -17.59 -14.12
N TRP A 82 -0.75 -16.72 -14.41
CA TRP A 82 0.66 -17.07 -14.33
C TRP A 82 1.06 -17.55 -12.94
N LEU A 83 0.67 -16.84 -11.88
CA LEU A 83 1.01 -17.17 -10.49
C LEU A 83 0.47 -18.56 -10.12
N ASN A 84 -0.78 -18.85 -10.51
CA ASN A 84 -1.38 -20.16 -10.30
C ASN A 84 -0.65 -21.26 -11.07
N ASN A 85 -0.28 -21.02 -12.33
CA ASN A 85 0.43 -22.01 -13.14
C ASN A 85 1.86 -22.28 -12.63
N GLN A 86 2.55 -21.27 -12.10
CA GLN A 86 3.92 -21.40 -11.60
C GLN A 86 3.98 -22.01 -10.19
N PHE A 87 3.10 -21.59 -9.29
CA PHE A 87 3.22 -21.94 -7.88
C PHE A 87 2.00 -22.70 -7.33
N GLY A 88 0.87 -22.72 -8.04
CA GLY A 88 -0.37 -23.36 -7.56
C GLY A 88 -1.04 -22.65 -6.38
N GLY A 89 -0.59 -21.44 -6.00
CA GLY A 89 -1.21 -20.65 -4.94
C GLY A 89 -0.32 -19.52 -4.40
N LEU A 90 -0.87 -18.80 -3.43
CA LEU A 90 -0.27 -17.63 -2.78
C LEU A 90 -0.43 -17.69 -1.26
N ASP A 91 0.58 -17.28 -0.51
CA ASP A 91 0.52 -17.23 0.95
C ASP A 91 0.50 -15.79 1.49
N ILE A 92 1.23 -14.86 0.85
CA ILE A 92 1.33 -13.47 1.30
C ILE A 92 1.15 -12.51 0.11
N LEU A 93 0.18 -11.60 0.19
CA LEU A 93 0.06 -10.46 -0.72
C LEU A 93 0.42 -9.17 0.00
N ILE A 94 1.36 -8.40 -0.56
CA ILE A 94 1.70 -7.06 -0.10
C ILE A 94 1.31 -6.05 -1.18
N ASN A 95 0.22 -5.33 -0.93
CA ASN A 95 -0.21 -4.19 -1.75
C ASN A 95 0.63 -2.96 -1.37
N ASN A 96 1.80 -2.84 -1.99
CA ASN A 96 2.76 -1.75 -1.78
C ASN A 96 2.71 -0.65 -2.86
N ALA A 97 2.30 -0.98 -4.09
CA ALA A 97 2.23 -0.02 -5.18
C ALA A 97 1.39 1.22 -4.80
N ALA A 98 2.01 2.40 -4.86
CA ALA A 98 1.35 3.66 -4.53
C ALA A 98 2.02 4.87 -5.22
N VAL A 99 1.25 5.95 -5.35
CA VAL A 99 1.70 7.28 -5.77
C VAL A 99 1.19 8.35 -4.79
N GLY A 100 1.83 9.52 -4.79
CA GLY A 100 1.49 10.63 -3.90
C GLY A 100 0.25 11.45 -4.30
N GLY A 101 -0.17 11.41 -5.58
CA GLY A 101 -1.37 12.12 -6.07
C GLY A 101 -1.28 13.65 -6.15
N THR A 102 -0.28 14.25 -5.51
CA THR A 102 0.04 15.66 -5.58
C THR A 102 1.26 15.88 -6.49
N GLU A 103 1.14 16.81 -7.43
CA GLU A 103 2.27 17.34 -8.17
C GLU A 103 2.93 18.48 -7.38
N PHE A 104 4.26 18.53 -7.47
CA PHE A 104 5.07 19.49 -6.75
C PHE A 104 5.90 20.30 -7.74
N ASP A 105 5.87 21.63 -7.61
CA ASP A 105 6.80 22.51 -8.33
C ASP A 105 8.17 22.48 -7.62
N TRP A 106 9.04 21.57 -8.05
CA TRP A 106 10.34 21.36 -7.41
C TRP A 106 11.28 22.53 -7.52
N ASP A 107 11.24 23.26 -8.63
CA ASP A 107 12.07 24.45 -8.81
C ASP A 107 11.68 25.51 -7.78
N LEU A 108 10.38 25.65 -7.51
CA LEU A 108 9.88 26.52 -6.45
C LEU A 108 10.29 26.01 -5.07
N LEU A 109 10.05 24.74 -4.76
CA LEU A 109 10.37 24.16 -3.46
C LEU A 109 11.88 24.24 -3.15
N GLN A 110 12.74 23.94 -4.11
CA GLN A 110 14.19 24.02 -3.94
C GLN A 110 14.67 25.46 -3.73
N LYS A 111 14.13 26.44 -4.46
CA LYS A 111 14.44 27.87 -4.26
C LYS A 111 14.12 28.34 -2.84
N HIS A 112 13.16 27.69 -2.19
CA HIS A 112 12.71 28.02 -0.86
C HIS A 112 13.23 27.06 0.23
N ASP A 113 14.19 26.18 -0.10
CA ASP A 113 14.75 25.19 0.83
C ASP A 113 13.66 24.29 1.47
N MET A 114 12.61 23.99 0.72
CA MET A 114 11.50 23.15 1.17
C MET A 114 11.81 21.67 0.97
N ASP A 115 11.52 20.86 2.00
CA ASP A 115 11.45 19.41 1.91
C ASP A 115 10.01 18.93 2.19
N PHE A 116 9.76 17.63 2.03
CA PHE A 116 8.41 17.10 2.26
C PHE A 116 7.91 17.34 3.69
N ARG A 117 8.80 17.37 4.71
CA ARG A 117 8.38 17.64 6.10
C ARG A 117 7.96 19.10 6.26
N LYS A 118 8.75 20.04 5.76
CA LYS A 118 8.43 21.47 5.80
C LYS A 118 7.11 21.75 5.06
N ILE A 119 6.84 21.07 3.95
CA ILE A 119 5.55 21.16 3.23
C ILE A 119 4.40 20.62 4.09
N VAL A 120 4.61 19.49 4.76
CA VAL A 120 3.60 18.93 5.67
C VAL A 120 3.35 19.88 6.84
N GLU A 121 4.38 20.55 7.38
CA GLU A 121 4.30 21.40 8.57
C GLU A 121 3.77 22.80 8.27
N ASP A 122 4.05 23.35 7.09
CA ASP A 122 3.66 24.70 6.70
C ASP A 122 2.53 24.70 5.65
N PRO A 123 1.27 24.93 6.08
CA PRO A 123 0.11 24.94 5.20
C PRO A 123 0.06 26.11 4.22
N THR A 124 0.99 27.08 4.29
CA THR A 124 1.04 28.23 3.37
C THR A 124 1.69 27.90 2.02
N TRP A 125 2.31 26.71 1.88
CA TRP A 125 2.96 26.26 0.63
C TRP A 125 2.00 25.68 -0.41
N ALA A 126 0.71 25.98 -0.32
CA ALA A 126 -0.31 25.55 -1.27
C ALA A 126 0.01 25.97 -2.73
N ASP A 127 0.74 27.07 -2.94
CA ASP A 127 1.09 27.57 -4.28
C ASP A 127 2.03 26.63 -5.07
N GLY A 128 2.81 25.78 -4.38
CA GLY A 128 3.71 24.79 -4.99
C GLY A 128 3.09 23.40 -5.17
N LEU A 129 1.84 23.21 -4.74
CA LEU A 129 1.13 21.94 -4.76
C LEU A 129 -0.01 22.01 -5.77
N ARG A 130 -0.05 21.06 -6.71
CA ARG A 130 -1.15 20.94 -7.65
C ARG A 130 -1.78 19.56 -7.56
N GLU A 131 -3.08 19.53 -7.33
CA GLU A 131 -3.90 18.34 -7.50
C GLU A 131 -4.94 18.69 -8.56
N ASP A 132 -4.86 18.05 -9.72
CA ASP A 132 -5.91 18.11 -10.71
C ASP A 132 -6.73 16.82 -10.70
N TYR A 133 -7.83 16.82 -11.45
CA TYR A 133 -8.72 15.67 -11.50
C TYR A 133 -8.04 14.40 -12.02
N GLU A 134 -7.13 14.52 -12.99
CA GLU A 134 -6.47 13.36 -13.60
C GLU A 134 -5.43 12.77 -12.64
N SER A 135 -4.63 13.61 -11.97
CA SER A 135 -3.68 13.18 -10.93
C SER A 135 -4.43 12.56 -9.75
N ALA A 136 -5.58 13.13 -9.36
CA ALA A 136 -6.42 12.60 -8.31
C ALA A 136 -7.00 11.22 -8.66
N LYS A 137 -7.53 11.10 -9.88
CA LYS A 137 -8.09 9.85 -10.41
C LYS A 137 -7.01 8.77 -10.53
N GLU A 138 -5.83 9.09 -11.04
CA GLU A 138 -4.70 8.14 -11.12
C GLU A 138 -4.27 7.67 -9.73
N CYS A 139 -4.14 8.58 -8.77
CA CYS A 139 -3.73 8.24 -7.41
C CYS A 139 -4.72 7.29 -6.73
N VAL A 140 -6.01 7.56 -6.84
CA VAL A 140 -7.06 6.67 -6.30
C VAL A 140 -7.07 5.32 -7.04
N ASP A 141 -6.92 5.32 -8.36
CA ASP A 141 -6.89 4.07 -9.15
C ASP A 141 -5.70 3.18 -8.77
N ILE A 142 -4.52 3.75 -8.49
CA ILE A 142 -3.36 2.98 -8.04
C ILE A 142 -3.50 2.56 -6.58
N ASN A 143 -3.69 3.53 -5.67
CA ASN A 143 -3.54 3.34 -4.23
C ASN A 143 -4.70 2.53 -3.63
N TYR A 144 -5.91 2.65 -4.19
CA TYR A 144 -7.11 1.97 -3.72
C TYR A 144 -7.58 0.90 -4.70
N TYR A 145 -7.97 1.28 -5.93
CA TYR A 145 -8.54 0.32 -6.86
C TYR A 145 -7.52 -0.73 -7.30
N GLY A 146 -6.24 -0.38 -7.40
CA GLY A 146 -5.17 -1.31 -7.73
C GLY A 146 -4.96 -2.38 -6.66
N ALA A 147 -5.00 -1.99 -5.38
CA ALA A 147 -4.96 -2.92 -4.26
C ALA A 147 -6.23 -3.81 -4.22
N LYS A 148 -7.41 -3.23 -4.45
CA LYS A 148 -8.70 -3.95 -4.52
C LYS A 148 -8.73 -4.96 -5.67
N ARG A 149 -8.37 -4.54 -6.87
CA ARG A 149 -8.29 -5.35 -8.09
C ARG A 149 -7.32 -6.51 -7.93
N THR A 150 -6.10 -6.22 -7.47
CA THR A 150 -5.06 -7.24 -7.23
C THR A 150 -5.52 -8.24 -6.15
N THR A 151 -6.07 -7.73 -5.03
CA THR A 151 -6.62 -8.60 -3.98
C THR A 151 -7.71 -9.51 -4.51
N LYS A 152 -8.72 -8.98 -5.21
CA LYS A 152 -9.82 -9.79 -5.75
C LYS A 152 -9.35 -10.89 -6.70
N ALA A 153 -8.38 -10.59 -7.56
CA ALA A 153 -7.87 -11.58 -8.51
C ALA A 153 -7.03 -12.69 -7.86
N LEU A 154 -6.29 -12.37 -6.79
CA LEU A 154 -5.39 -13.32 -6.13
C LEU A 154 -6.03 -14.04 -4.95
N LEU A 155 -7.14 -13.53 -4.41
CA LEU A 155 -7.85 -14.14 -3.28
C LEU A 155 -8.23 -15.61 -3.52
N PRO A 156 -8.74 -16.03 -4.70
CA PRO A 156 -9.03 -17.44 -4.97
C PRO A 156 -7.79 -18.35 -4.95
N LEU A 157 -6.59 -17.79 -5.11
CA LEU A 157 -5.32 -18.52 -5.11
C LEU A 157 -4.70 -18.61 -3.72
N MET A 158 -5.25 -17.90 -2.72
CA MET A 158 -4.69 -17.89 -1.39
C MET A 158 -4.83 -19.25 -0.73
N ARG A 159 -3.71 -19.84 -0.32
CA ARG A 159 -3.63 -21.20 0.21
C ARG A 159 -4.22 -21.26 1.62
N SER A 160 -5.05 -22.25 1.86
CA SER A 160 -5.50 -22.59 3.21
C SER A 160 -4.39 -23.33 3.95
N SER A 161 -4.02 -22.86 5.14
CA SER A 161 -3.07 -23.52 6.03
C SER A 161 -3.43 -23.24 7.49
N ALA A 162 -2.84 -23.99 8.44
CA ALA A 162 -3.06 -23.74 9.86
C ALA A 162 -2.60 -22.34 10.30
N ALA A 163 -1.61 -21.77 9.61
CA ALA A 163 -1.16 -20.39 9.83
C ALA A 163 -2.06 -19.37 9.12
N GLY A 164 -2.69 -19.77 8.02
CA GLY A 164 -3.49 -18.96 7.12
C GLY A 164 -2.66 -18.02 6.24
N PRO A 165 -3.21 -17.57 5.10
CA PRO A 165 -2.60 -16.58 4.23
C PRO A 165 -2.71 -15.16 4.81
N ARG A 166 -1.95 -14.23 4.22
CA ARG A 166 -1.77 -12.84 4.69
C ARG A 166 -1.99 -11.84 3.57
N ILE A 167 -2.74 -10.77 3.83
CA ILE A 167 -2.79 -9.57 2.98
C ILE A 167 -2.31 -8.39 3.81
N VAL A 168 -1.32 -7.66 3.30
CA VAL A 168 -0.80 -6.43 3.91
C VAL A 168 -0.97 -5.28 2.94
N ASN A 169 -1.74 -4.28 3.35
CA ASN A 169 -1.92 -3.04 2.60
C ASN A 169 -0.96 -1.97 3.16
N VAL A 170 -0.01 -1.51 2.33
CA VAL A 170 0.89 -0.43 2.73
C VAL A 170 0.13 0.89 2.65
N SER A 171 -0.25 1.39 3.83
CA SER A 171 -1.06 2.58 4.01
C SER A 171 -0.19 3.74 4.55
N SER A 172 -0.79 4.69 5.26
CA SER A 172 -0.11 5.87 5.80
C SER A 172 -0.78 6.36 7.07
N CYS A 173 -0.05 7.10 7.91
CA CYS A 173 -0.66 7.93 8.95
C CYS A 173 -1.65 8.97 8.37
N PHE A 174 -1.50 9.35 7.09
CA PHE A 174 -2.50 10.13 6.36
C PHE A 174 -3.82 9.39 6.10
N GLY A 175 -3.88 8.09 6.39
CA GLY A 175 -5.08 7.25 6.31
C GLY A 175 -5.91 7.18 7.59
N LEU A 176 -5.54 7.92 8.64
CA LEU A 176 -6.26 7.94 9.91
C LEU A 176 -7.60 8.69 9.77
N LEU A 177 -8.66 8.14 10.36
CA LEU A 177 -9.99 8.77 10.30
C LEU A 177 -10.02 10.19 10.90
N MET A 178 -9.15 10.47 11.87
CA MET A 178 -9.05 11.79 12.51
C MET A 178 -8.64 12.93 11.56
N LEU A 179 -8.14 12.60 10.36
CA LEU A 179 -7.78 13.59 9.33
C LEU A 179 -8.96 13.95 8.42
N LEU A 180 -10.06 13.18 8.46
CA LEU A 180 -11.30 13.56 7.80
C LEU A 180 -11.97 14.70 8.57
N ARG A 181 -12.48 15.69 7.82
CA ARG A 181 -13.29 16.78 8.40
C ARG A 181 -14.78 16.48 8.43
N SER A 182 -15.25 15.55 7.59
CA SER A 182 -16.64 15.10 7.60
C SER A 182 -16.90 14.08 8.71
N GLU A 183 -17.65 14.48 9.74
CA GLU A 183 -18.12 13.56 10.78
C GLU A 183 -19.00 12.45 10.19
N THR A 184 -19.81 12.76 9.17
CA THR A 184 -20.68 11.77 8.51
C THR A 184 -19.88 10.69 7.81
N ILE A 185 -18.88 11.06 7.00
CA ILE A 185 -18.01 10.08 6.31
C ILE A 185 -17.17 9.33 7.34
N GLY A 186 -16.64 10.03 8.35
CA GLY A 186 -15.90 9.39 9.45
C GLY A 186 -16.74 8.33 10.17
N ALA A 187 -17.99 8.64 10.48
CA ALA A 187 -18.92 7.69 11.10
C ALA A 187 -19.18 6.48 10.20
N GLN A 188 -19.47 6.69 8.91
CA GLN A 188 -19.67 5.61 7.94
C GLN A 188 -18.46 4.68 7.84
N LEU A 189 -17.25 5.24 7.71
CA LEU A 189 -16.03 4.45 7.60
C LEU A 189 -15.61 3.80 8.92
N SER A 190 -16.09 4.31 10.06
CA SER A 190 -15.84 3.73 11.38
C SER A 190 -16.78 2.58 11.73
N ASP A 191 -17.93 2.45 11.07
CA ASP A 191 -18.94 1.43 11.34
C ASP A 191 -18.55 0.07 10.74
N MET A 192 -17.82 -0.75 11.51
CA MET A 192 -17.42 -2.11 11.13
C MET A 192 -18.58 -2.98 10.65
N LYS A 193 -19.77 -2.79 11.21
CA LYS A 193 -20.89 -3.69 10.96
C LYS A 193 -21.49 -3.45 9.58
N ASN A 194 -21.54 -2.18 9.15
CA ASN A 194 -22.27 -1.79 7.96
C ASN A 194 -21.38 -1.33 6.80
N ILE A 195 -20.09 -1.08 7.03
CA ILE A 195 -19.18 -0.66 5.97
C ILE A 195 -19.07 -1.71 4.86
N SER A 196 -19.17 -1.27 3.60
CA SER A 196 -19.04 -2.11 2.41
C SER A 196 -18.09 -1.49 1.38
N GLU A 197 -17.70 -2.29 0.38
CA GLU A 197 -16.93 -1.78 -0.75
C GLU A 197 -17.68 -0.68 -1.51
N GLU A 198 -18.99 -0.81 -1.68
CA GLU A 198 -19.84 0.17 -2.35
C GLU A 198 -19.91 1.50 -1.58
N ASN A 199 -19.90 1.46 -0.25
CA ASN A 199 -19.82 2.68 0.56
C ASN A 199 -18.50 3.41 0.30
N ILE A 200 -17.39 2.66 0.28
CA ILE A 200 -16.05 3.22 0.05
C ILE A 200 -15.95 3.78 -1.37
N ASP A 201 -16.43 3.04 -2.39
CA ASP A 201 -16.45 3.48 -3.79
C ASP A 201 -17.29 4.75 -3.97
N SER A 202 -18.42 4.88 -3.25
CA SER A 202 -19.26 6.07 -3.26
C SER A 202 -18.56 7.29 -2.67
N ILE A 203 -17.85 7.14 -1.55
CA ILE A 203 -17.05 8.21 -0.92
C ILE A 203 -15.94 8.69 -1.85
N ILE A 204 -15.25 7.76 -2.52
CA ILE A 204 -14.23 8.09 -3.51
C ILE A 204 -14.84 8.84 -4.70
N SER A 205 -16.00 8.40 -5.18
CA SER A 205 -16.70 9.05 -6.29
C SER A 205 -17.09 10.48 -5.93
N GLN A 206 -17.62 10.68 -4.71
CA GLN A 206 -17.94 12.01 -4.19
C GLN A 206 -16.70 12.90 -4.11
N PHE A 207 -15.57 12.37 -3.62
CA PHE A 207 -14.31 13.11 -3.56
C PHE A 207 -13.85 13.55 -4.96
N LEU A 208 -13.81 12.62 -5.92
CA LEU A 208 -13.38 12.91 -7.28
C LEU A 208 -14.31 13.90 -7.98
N GLU A 209 -15.62 13.88 -7.70
CA GLU A 209 -16.56 14.90 -8.18
C GLU A 209 -16.25 16.30 -7.64
N ASP A 210 -15.93 16.42 -6.36
CA ASP A 210 -15.57 17.70 -5.75
C ASP A 210 -14.25 18.25 -6.32
N VAL A 211 -13.25 17.38 -6.52
CA VAL A 211 -12.00 17.75 -7.22
C VAL A 211 -12.31 18.23 -8.63
N LYS A 212 -13.15 17.51 -9.38
CA LYS A 212 -13.54 17.87 -10.75
C LYS A 212 -14.26 19.22 -10.83
N ARG A 213 -15.04 19.56 -9.80
CA ARG A 213 -15.73 20.86 -9.67
C ARG A 213 -14.81 21.99 -9.23
N GLY A 214 -13.56 21.69 -8.84
CA GLY A 214 -12.62 22.67 -8.32
C GLY A 214 -13.00 23.19 -6.93
N VAL A 215 -13.64 22.35 -6.10
CA VAL A 215 -13.95 22.71 -4.71
C VAL A 215 -12.63 22.89 -3.97
N LYS A 216 -12.42 24.11 -3.45
CA LYS A 216 -11.20 24.44 -2.70
C LYS A 216 -11.10 23.61 -1.43
N VAL A 217 -9.88 23.23 -1.07
CA VAL A 217 -9.63 22.42 0.12
C VAL A 217 -10.10 23.16 1.37
N GLU A 218 -9.97 24.48 1.46
CA GLU A 218 -10.39 25.25 2.64
C GLU A 218 -11.89 25.12 2.91
N ASP A 219 -12.68 25.09 1.83
CA ASP A 219 -14.15 25.07 1.84
C ASP A 219 -14.74 23.65 1.78
N SER A 220 -13.90 22.62 1.58
CA SER A 220 -14.35 21.24 1.42
C SER A 220 -14.49 20.48 2.74
N ILE A 221 -15.02 19.26 2.66
CA ILE A 221 -15.12 18.32 3.78
C ILE A 221 -13.93 17.33 3.85
N TRP A 222 -13.00 17.43 2.89
CA TRP A 222 -11.89 16.48 2.68
C TRP A 222 -10.67 16.83 3.54
N PRO A 223 -9.67 15.95 3.68
CA PRO A 223 -8.45 16.27 4.42
C PRO A 223 -7.75 17.53 3.90
N ARG A 224 -7.16 18.34 4.79
CA ARG A 224 -6.47 19.57 4.39
C ARG A 224 -5.11 19.32 3.74
N LYS A 225 -4.41 18.28 4.19
CA LYS A 225 -3.06 17.94 3.73
C LYS A 225 -3.15 16.77 2.77
N PHE A 226 -2.62 16.94 1.57
CA PHE A 226 -2.62 15.92 0.51
C PHE A 226 -3.99 15.22 0.37
N PRO A 227 -5.07 15.96 0.06
CA PRO A 227 -6.44 15.45 0.11
C PRO A 227 -6.61 14.14 -0.67
N THR A 228 -6.10 14.09 -1.91
CA THR A 228 -6.18 12.88 -2.74
C THR A 228 -5.47 11.70 -2.08
N TYR A 229 -4.22 11.87 -1.64
CA TYR A 229 -3.46 10.81 -1.01
C TYR A 229 -4.15 10.31 0.26
N SER A 230 -4.55 11.24 1.12
CA SER A 230 -5.23 10.97 2.38
C SER A 230 -6.52 10.20 2.16
N VAL A 231 -7.39 10.65 1.23
CA VAL A 231 -8.63 9.92 0.88
C VAL A 231 -8.31 8.51 0.38
N SER A 232 -7.31 8.35 -0.51
CA SER A 232 -6.93 7.03 -1.00
C SER A 232 -6.49 6.06 0.11
N LYS A 233 -5.77 6.56 1.14
CA LYS A 233 -5.28 5.75 2.26
C LYS A 233 -6.33 5.51 3.34
N VAL A 234 -7.21 6.48 3.60
CA VAL A 234 -8.40 6.29 4.45
C VAL A 234 -9.30 5.21 3.87
N CYS A 235 -9.56 5.25 2.56
CA CYS A 235 -10.37 4.25 1.87
C CYS A 235 -9.68 2.87 1.82
N LEU A 236 -8.36 2.81 1.69
CA LEU A 236 -7.58 1.57 1.77
C LEU A 236 -7.65 0.94 3.18
N ASN A 237 -7.59 1.78 4.22
CA ASN A 237 -7.77 1.37 5.61
C ASN A 237 -9.18 0.81 5.85
N ALA A 238 -10.21 1.49 5.34
CA ALA A 238 -11.58 1.01 5.36
C ALA A 238 -11.76 -0.33 4.62
N TYR A 239 -11.15 -0.48 3.45
CA TYR A 239 -11.19 -1.72 2.68
C TYR A 239 -10.49 -2.88 3.39
N THR A 240 -9.39 -2.61 4.08
CA THR A 240 -8.73 -3.58 4.96
C THR A 240 -9.69 -4.12 6.02
N ARG A 241 -10.53 -3.25 6.60
CA ARG A 241 -11.52 -3.61 7.61
C ARG A 241 -12.65 -4.46 7.03
N VAL A 242 -13.16 -4.08 5.85
CA VAL A 242 -14.15 -4.87 5.09
C VAL A 242 -13.61 -6.28 4.82
N LEU A 243 -12.42 -6.38 4.23
CA LEU A 243 -11.79 -7.67 3.94
C LEU A 243 -11.54 -8.51 5.20
N GLY A 244 -10.98 -7.91 6.25
CA GLY A 244 -10.67 -8.64 7.47
C GLY A 244 -11.92 -9.17 8.19
N ARG A 245 -13.06 -8.46 8.09
CA ARG A 245 -14.37 -8.93 8.55
C ARG A 245 -14.89 -10.07 7.66
N ASP A 246 -14.91 -9.86 6.34
CA ASP A 246 -15.55 -10.79 5.41
C ASP A 246 -14.74 -12.09 5.22
N LEU A 247 -13.43 -12.06 5.52
CA LEU A 247 -12.50 -13.17 5.43
C LEU A 247 -12.06 -13.70 6.80
N GLU A 248 -12.80 -13.39 7.87
CA GLU A 248 -12.50 -13.82 9.23
C GLU A 248 -12.25 -15.35 9.29
N GLY A 249 -11.15 -15.74 9.94
CA GLY A 249 -10.72 -17.13 10.07
C GLY A 249 -10.18 -17.77 8.78
N LYS A 250 -10.17 -17.05 7.65
CA LYS A 250 -9.68 -17.56 6.35
C LYS A 250 -8.43 -16.83 5.87
N VAL A 251 -8.40 -15.49 6.02
CA VAL A 251 -7.28 -14.65 5.58
C VAL A 251 -7.05 -13.55 6.61
N TRP A 252 -5.79 -13.31 6.97
CA TRP A 252 -5.42 -12.23 7.88
C TRP A 252 -5.08 -10.99 7.06
N VAL A 253 -5.82 -9.91 7.27
CA VAL A 253 -5.74 -8.70 6.45
C VAL A 253 -5.44 -7.51 7.35
N ASN A 254 -4.33 -6.80 7.10
CA ASN A 254 -3.96 -5.63 7.89
C ASN A 254 -3.43 -4.49 7.02
N SER A 255 -3.56 -3.27 7.52
CA SER A 255 -2.89 -2.10 6.95
C SER A 255 -1.71 -1.69 7.83
N VAL A 256 -0.69 -1.13 7.22
CA VAL A 256 0.53 -0.70 7.93
C VAL A 256 1.05 0.62 7.36
N HIS A 257 1.36 1.55 8.24
CA HIS A 257 2.17 2.71 7.90
C HIS A 257 3.65 2.33 8.04
N PRO A 258 4.46 2.46 6.97
CA PRO A 258 5.88 2.09 7.03
C PRO A 258 6.73 3.09 7.83
N GLY A 259 6.18 4.22 8.27
CA GLY A 259 6.92 5.37 8.80
C GLY A 259 7.18 6.42 7.71
N TYR A 260 7.89 7.49 8.07
CA TYR A 260 8.34 8.51 7.12
C TYR A 260 9.69 8.12 6.53
N VAL A 261 9.66 7.53 5.34
CA VAL A 261 10.79 6.81 4.74
C VAL A 261 11.45 7.60 3.61
N ARG A 262 12.79 7.68 3.60
CA ARG A 262 13.60 8.26 2.52
C ARG A 262 13.45 7.45 1.22
N THR A 263 12.65 7.96 0.29
CA THR A 263 12.37 7.37 -1.03
C THR A 263 12.22 8.45 -2.09
N GLU A 264 12.09 8.08 -3.37
CA GLU A 264 11.71 9.04 -4.42
C GLU A 264 10.36 9.73 -4.15
N MET A 265 9.39 9.03 -3.54
CA MET A 265 8.07 9.59 -3.21
C MET A 265 8.17 10.74 -2.18
N THR A 266 9.18 10.67 -1.33
CA THR A 266 9.49 11.71 -0.34
C THR A 266 10.71 12.53 -0.73
N PHE A 267 11.16 12.42 -1.98
CA PHE A 267 12.28 13.21 -2.51
C PHE A 267 13.58 13.07 -1.68
N GLY A 268 13.78 11.86 -1.13
CA GLY A 268 14.94 11.53 -0.32
C GLY A 268 14.85 12.00 1.14
N SER A 269 13.79 12.69 1.56
CA SER A 269 13.57 13.06 2.96
C SER A 269 12.80 11.99 3.72
N GLY A 270 13.01 11.93 5.04
CA GLY A 270 12.45 10.87 5.88
C GLY A 270 13.32 10.59 7.10
N ASP A 271 12.71 10.12 8.18
CA ASP A 271 13.40 9.68 9.39
C ASP A 271 14.00 8.28 9.21
N LEU A 272 13.32 7.44 8.43
CA LEU A 272 13.70 6.04 8.22
C LEU A 272 14.35 5.83 6.86
N SER A 273 15.26 4.86 6.81
CA SER A 273 15.74 4.24 5.57
C SER A 273 14.66 3.35 4.94
N SER A 274 14.80 3.04 3.64
CA SER A 274 13.89 2.10 2.96
C SER A 274 13.85 0.73 3.64
N THR A 275 14.96 0.28 4.24
CA THR A 275 15.04 -0.98 5.00
C THR A 275 14.21 -0.92 6.27
N GLU A 276 14.39 0.11 7.10
CA GLU A 276 13.61 0.29 8.35
C GLU A 276 12.11 0.42 8.05
N GLY A 277 11.74 1.10 6.96
CA GLY A 277 10.36 1.17 6.51
C GLY A 277 9.79 -0.19 6.08
N ALA A 278 10.59 -0.99 5.37
CA ALA A 278 10.22 -2.33 4.96
C ALA A 278 10.08 -3.31 6.14
N GLU A 279 10.92 -3.19 7.17
CA GLU A 279 10.83 -4.00 8.39
C GLU A 279 9.47 -3.86 9.08
N ASN A 280 8.89 -2.66 9.11
CA ASN A 280 7.55 -2.43 9.65
C ASN A 280 6.48 -3.22 8.87
N VAL A 281 6.62 -3.32 7.54
CA VAL A 281 5.68 -4.06 6.69
C VAL A 281 5.88 -5.57 6.82
N VAL A 282 7.13 -6.04 6.78
CA VAL A 282 7.50 -7.45 6.90
C VAL A 282 7.08 -8.02 8.25
N ARG A 283 7.22 -7.23 9.33
CA ARG A 283 6.73 -7.61 10.68
C ARG A 283 5.25 -7.97 10.66
N VAL A 284 4.42 -7.18 9.97
CA VAL A 284 2.97 -7.43 9.87
C VAL A 284 2.68 -8.64 8.95
N ALA A 285 3.42 -8.78 7.85
CA ALA A 285 3.29 -9.92 6.94
C ALA A 285 3.63 -11.26 7.61
N LEU A 286 4.57 -11.26 8.56
CA LEU A 286 5.07 -12.47 9.24
C LEU A 286 4.48 -12.68 10.63
N PHE A 287 3.40 -11.97 11.00
CA PHE A 287 2.74 -12.20 12.28
C PHE A 287 2.42 -13.69 12.51
N PRO A 288 2.53 -14.17 13.77
CA PRO A 288 2.29 -15.56 14.09
C PRO A 288 0.86 -15.98 13.72
N PRO A 289 0.60 -17.29 13.60
CA PRO A 289 -0.76 -17.82 13.52
C PRO A 289 -1.64 -17.21 14.63
N ASN A 290 -2.89 -16.90 14.31
CA ASN A 290 -3.83 -16.20 15.21
C ASN A 290 -3.39 -14.77 15.58
N GLY A 291 -2.52 -14.15 14.78
CA GLY A 291 -2.20 -12.74 14.87
C GLY A 291 -3.41 -11.84 14.60
N PRO A 292 -3.23 -10.51 14.75
CA PRO A 292 -4.29 -9.54 14.50
C PRO A 292 -4.75 -9.57 13.03
N SER A 293 -6.04 -9.29 12.81
CA SER A 293 -6.64 -9.05 11.49
C SER A 293 -7.59 -7.86 11.57
N ALA A 294 -7.87 -7.26 10.43
CA ALA A 294 -8.64 -6.03 10.29
C ALA A 294 -8.08 -4.89 11.16
N GLN A 295 -6.75 -4.75 11.29
CA GLN A 295 -6.08 -3.69 12.08
C GLN A 295 -5.21 -2.75 11.24
N PHE A 296 -4.89 -1.57 11.79
CA PHE A 296 -3.92 -0.62 11.26
C PHE A 296 -2.74 -0.45 12.21
N PHE A 297 -1.52 -0.57 11.69
CA PHE A 297 -0.30 -0.46 12.49
C PHE A 297 0.47 0.82 12.13
N LEU A 298 0.72 1.67 13.12
CA LEU A 298 1.70 2.76 13.01
C LEU A 298 3.03 2.25 13.58
N GLU A 299 4.02 2.04 12.70
CA GLU A 299 5.38 1.66 13.09
C GLU A 299 5.41 0.41 14.02
N LYS A 300 6.05 0.50 15.19
CA LYS A 300 6.18 -0.60 16.18
C LYS A 300 4.97 -0.73 17.11
N GLN A 301 3.97 0.15 17.02
CA GLN A 301 2.84 0.18 17.95
C GLN A 301 1.52 -0.18 17.26
N ASN A 302 0.61 -0.80 18.01
CA ASN A 302 -0.75 -1.06 17.56
C ASN A 302 -1.61 0.18 17.81
N HIS A 303 -2.35 0.65 16.81
CA HIS A 303 -3.24 1.81 16.93
C HIS A 303 -4.62 1.48 16.37
N GLY A 304 -5.66 2.14 16.88
CA GLY A 304 -6.96 2.16 16.21
C GLY A 304 -6.87 2.89 14.87
N PHE A 305 -7.79 2.59 13.95
CA PHE A 305 -7.95 3.29 12.67
C PHE A 305 -8.43 4.74 12.82
#